data_AF-A0A7W1QFE8-F1
#
_entry.id   AF-A0A7W1QFE8-F1
#
_cell.length_a   1.000
_cell.length_b   1.000
_cell.length_c   1.000
_cell.angle_alpha   90.00
_cell.angle_beta   90.00
_cell.angle_gamma   90.00
#
_symmetry.space_group_name_H-M   'P 1'
#
loop_
_entity.id
_entity.type
_entity.pdbx_description
1 polymer ?
#
loop_
_entity_poly.entity_id
_entity_poly.type
_entity_poly.pdbx_seq_one_letter_code
_entity_poly.pdbx_strand_id
1 'polypeptide(L)'
;MSTEDRRHVTELDFDRSAVLLPPGCYLNHSCEPNAMRSGVKVFAWLAIRKDEEITIDYRLNAFGNEHWPCRCGSRSCNGEIAGSFFAMDPKRQRRYLPYAPDFIRREYRRRERDQSVRSVQP
;
A
#
# COMPACT_ATOMS: atom_id res chain seq x y z
N MET A 1 -16.00 9.17 -15.16
CA MET A 1 -14.76 8.40 -15.30
C MET A 1 -14.87 7.48 -16.50
N SER A 2 -13.88 7.54 -17.39
CA SER A 2 -13.72 6.60 -18.48
C SER A 2 -13.39 5.18 -17.97
N THR A 3 -13.48 4.17 -18.83
CA THR A 3 -13.01 2.82 -18.50
C THR A 3 -11.51 2.80 -18.19
N GLU A 4 -10.74 3.66 -18.85
CA GLU A 4 -9.30 3.76 -18.63
C GLU A 4 -9.00 4.42 -17.28
N ASP A 5 -9.72 5.48 -16.89
CA ASP A 5 -9.54 6.15 -15.60
C ASP A 5 -9.73 5.17 -14.43
N ARG A 6 -10.65 4.20 -14.58
CA ARG A 6 -10.93 3.18 -13.56
C ARG A 6 -9.77 2.23 -13.32
N ARG A 7 -8.85 2.10 -14.26
CA ARG A 7 -7.63 1.28 -14.11
C ARG A 7 -6.53 2.00 -13.36
N HIS A 8 -6.61 3.33 -13.29
CA HIS A 8 -5.59 4.20 -12.70
C HIS A 8 -6.11 4.90 -11.44
N VAL A 9 -6.90 4.20 -10.64
CA VAL A 9 -7.44 4.75 -9.38
C VAL A 9 -6.62 4.36 -8.17
N THR A 10 -6.76 5.16 -7.12
CA THR A 10 -6.11 4.91 -5.84
C THR A 10 -6.81 5.66 -4.73
N GLU A 11 -6.88 5.03 -3.57
CA GLU A 11 -7.61 5.47 -2.39
C GLU A 11 -6.89 6.65 -1.73
N LEU A 12 -7.65 7.69 -1.41
CA LEU A 12 -7.24 8.80 -0.55
C LEU A 12 -7.73 8.59 0.89
N ASP A 13 -8.91 7.99 1.03
CA ASP A 13 -9.51 7.49 2.27
C ASP A 13 -10.55 6.40 1.95
N PHE A 14 -11.44 6.08 2.89
CA PHE A 14 -12.44 5.03 2.73
C PHE A 14 -13.51 5.33 1.66
N ASP A 15 -13.76 6.61 1.35
CA ASP A 15 -14.86 7.03 0.48
C ASP A 15 -14.38 7.75 -0.78
N ARG A 16 -13.11 8.18 -0.80
CA ARG A 16 -12.54 8.99 -1.88
C ARG A 16 -11.35 8.30 -2.54
N SER A 17 -11.35 8.38 -3.86
CA SER A 17 -10.24 7.94 -4.71
C SER A 17 -9.85 9.06 -5.67
N ALA A 18 -8.59 9.03 -6.11
CA ALA A 18 -8.07 9.89 -7.17
C ALA A 18 -7.76 9.07 -8.42
N VAL A 19 -7.97 9.66 -9.59
CA VAL A 19 -7.39 9.16 -10.85
C VAL A 19 -5.93 9.62 -10.88
N LEU A 20 -5.02 8.66 -11.03
CA LEU A 20 -3.60 8.89 -11.26
C LEU A 20 -3.40 9.32 -12.71
N LEU A 21 -2.79 10.48 -12.88
CA LEU A 21 -2.37 10.97 -14.19
C LEU A 21 -0.93 10.54 -14.49
N PRO A 22 -0.51 10.52 -15.77
CA PRO A 22 0.89 10.34 -16.13
C PRO A 22 1.83 11.33 -15.41
N PRO A 23 3.02 10.89 -14.96
CA PRO A 23 3.55 9.52 -15.08
C PRO A 23 3.07 8.57 -13.95
N GLY A 24 2.36 9.06 -12.94
CA GLY A 24 2.01 8.31 -11.73
C GLY A 24 1.14 7.07 -11.97
N CYS A 25 0.38 7.03 -13.06
CA CYS A 25 -0.39 5.86 -13.49
C CYS A 25 0.46 4.66 -13.94
N TYR A 26 1.77 4.85 -14.17
CA TYR A 26 2.68 3.79 -14.61
C TYR A 26 3.50 3.18 -13.47
N LEU A 27 3.26 3.58 -12.22
CA LEU A 27 3.95 3.00 -11.07
C LEU A 27 3.52 1.57 -10.85
N ASN A 28 4.47 0.64 -10.88
CA ASN A 28 4.21 -0.77 -10.63
C ASN A 28 4.39 -1.16 -9.16
N HIS A 29 3.81 -2.31 -8.83
CA HIS A 29 3.95 -2.91 -7.51
C HIS A 29 5.27 -3.66 -7.34
N SER A 30 5.88 -3.53 -6.16
CA SER A 30 6.82 -4.49 -5.61
C SER A 30 6.53 -4.78 -4.14
N CYS A 31 6.69 -6.05 -3.70
CA CYS A 31 6.64 -6.41 -2.28
C CYS A 31 7.87 -5.88 -1.49
N GLU A 32 8.92 -5.45 -2.21
CA GLU A 32 10.11 -4.78 -1.69
C GLU A 32 10.35 -3.48 -2.49
N PRO A 33 9.49 -2.46 -2.32
CA PRO A 33 9.51 -1.24 -3.12
C PRO A 33 10.69 -0.34 -2.75
N ASN A 34 11.10 0.53 -3.69
CA ASN A 34 12.11 1.56 -3.49
C ASN A 34 11.53 2.99 -3.37
N ALA A 35 10.21 3.13 -3.48
CA ALA A 35 9.49 4.38 -3.24
C ALA A 35 8.21 4.17 -2.42
N MET A 36 7.71 5.28 -1.88
CA MET A 36 6.49 5.36 -1.07
C MET A 36 5.57 6.44 -1.62
N ARG A 37 4.26 6.23 -1.42
CA ARG A 37 3.21 7.14 -1.88
C ARG A 37 2.63 7.95 -0.72
N SER A 38 2.33 9.23 -0.97
CA SER A 38 1.63 10.12 -0.03
C SER A 38 0.61 10.97 -0.81
N GLY A 39 -0.66 10.59 -0.74
CA GLY A 39 -1.65 11.07 -1.71
C GLY A 39 -1.15 10.79 -3.13
N VAL A 40 -1.26 11.75 -4.05
CA VAL A 40 -0.77 11.59 -5.44
C VAL A 40 0.73 11.77 -5.62
N LYS A 41 1.49 12.05 -4.56
CA LYS A 41 2.95 12.24 -4.62
C LYS A 41 3.68 10.93 -4.32
N VAL A 42 4.88 10.79 -4.89
CA VAL A 42 5.78 9.66 -4.66
C VAL A 42 7.15 10.17 -4.24
N PHE A 43 7.78 9.52 -3.28
CA PHE A 43 9.12 9.84 -2.81
C PHE A 43 9.95 8.57 -2.66
N ALA A 44 11.24 8.66 -2.96
CA ALA A 44 12.18 7.58 -2.69
C ALA A 44 12.36 7.40 -1.18
N TRP A 45 12.33 6.16 -0.71
CA TRP A 45 12.62 5.83 0.69
C TRP A 45 13.82 4.87 0.84
N LEU A 46 14.34 4.42 -0.30
CA LEU A 46 15.61 3.73 -0.48
C LEU A 46 16.40 4.46 -1.58
N ALA A 47 17.71 4.18 -1.67
CA ALA A 47 18.49 4.64 -2.81
C ALA A 47 18.00 3.97 -4.09
N ILE A 48 17.86 4.75 -5.17
CA ILE A 48 17.42 4.28 -6.49
C ILE A 48 18.57 4.50 -7.46
N ARG A 49 19.00 3.45 -8.15
CA ARG A 49 20.06 3.54 -9.16
C ARG A 49 19.51 4.05 -10.48
N LYS A 50 20.40 4.54 -11.34
CA LYS A 50 20.04 4.82 -12.73
C LYS A 50 19.47 3.55 -13.36
N ASP A 51 18.39 3.71 -14.13
CA ASP A 51 17.68 2.65 -14.83
C ASP A 51 16.98 1.62 -13.92
N GLU A 52 16.96 1.83 -12.61
CA GLU A 52 16.16 1.04 -11.66
C GLU A 52 14.70 1.50 -11.71
N GLU A 53 13.77 0.54 -11.85
CA GLU A 53 12.34 0.84 -11.86
C GLU A 53 11.88 1.42 -10.52
N ILE A 54 11.11 2.50 -10.56
CA ILE A 54 10.46 3.06 -9.37
C ILE A 54 9.21 2.25 -9.08
N THR A 55 9.19 1.58 -7.93
CA THR A 55 8.08 0.72 -7.51
C THR A 55 7.52 1.14 -6.16
N ILE A 56 6.23 0.88 -5.96
CA ILE A 56 5.51 1.14 -4.71
C ILE A 56 4.86 -0.15 -4.20
N ASP A 57 4.45 -0.18 -2.93
CA ASP A 57 3.57 -1.25 -2.45
C ASP A 57 2.11 -0.79 -2.54
N TYR A 58 1.31 -1.40 -3.42
CA TYR A 58 -0.11 -1.06 -3.60
C TYR A 58 -0.92 -1.24 -2.31
N ARG A 59 -0.41 -2.03 -1.36
CA ARG A 59 -1.08 -2.27 -0.08
C ARG A 59 -0.97 -1.09 0.87
N LEU A 60 -0.08 -0.12 0.63
CA LEU A 60 0.21 0.98 1.56
C LEU A 60 -1.04 1.79 1.93
N ASN A 61 -1.92 2.01 0.96
CA ASN A 61 -3.17 2.75 1.10
C ASN A 61 -4.41 1.86 0.86
N ALA A 62 -4.26 0.54 0.74
CA ALA A 62 -5.37 -0.34 0.44
C ALA A 62 -6.08 -0.83 1.71
N PHE A 63 -7.41 -0.97 1.64
CA PHE A 63 -8.25 -1.48 2.72
C PHE A 63 -9.33 -2.46 2.22
N GLY A 64 -9.19 -2.94 0.99
CA GLY A 64 -10.11 -3.89 0.38
C GLY A 64 -9.88 -5.33 0.81
N ASN A 65 -10.58 -6.23 0.12
CA ASN A 65 -10.50 -7.68 0.31
C ASN A 65 -10.17 -8.41 -1.00
N GLU A 66 -9.82 -7.67 -2.05
CA GLU A 66 -9.53 -8.23 -3.34
C GLU A 66 -8.09 -8.76 -3.42
N HIS A 67 -7.88 -9.74 -4.29
CA HIS A 67 -6.59 -10.38 -4.49
C HIS A 67 -6.23 -10.38 -5.98
N TRP A 68 -4.96 -10.16 -6.29
CA TRP A 68 -4.45 -10.17 -7.67
C TRP A 68 -3.10 -10.87 -7.76
N PRO A 69 -2.79 -11.52 -8.90
CA PRO A 69 -1.47 -12.12 -9.12
C PRO A 69 -0.34 -11.08 -9.03
N CYS A 70 0.69 -11.38 -8.26
CA CYS A 70 1.89 -10.57 -8.15
C CYS A 70 3.01 -11.12 -9.04
N ARG A 71 3.63 -10.25 -9.85
CA ARG A 71 4.75 -10.59 -10.74
C ARG A 71 5.98 -9.72 -10.52
N CYS A 72 6.12 -9.11 -9.34
CA CYS A 72 7.17 -8.14 -9.07
C CYS A 72 8.60 -8.70 -9.02
N GLY A 73 8.77 -10.03 -8.91
CA GLY A 73 10.09 -10.67 -8.89
C GLY A 73 10.91 -10.47 -7.60
N SER A 74 10.41 -9.77 -6.59
CA SER A 74 11.11 -9.59 -5.32
C SER A 74 11.25 -10.92 -4.54
N ARG A 75 12.28 -11.02 -3.69
CA ARG A 75 12.59 -12.27 -2.97
C ARG A 75 11.51 -12.67 -1.98
N SER A 76 10.79 -11.69 -1.44
CA SER A 76 9.69 -11.89 -0.50
C SER A 76 8.33 -12.05 -1.18
N CYS A 77 8.27 -12.11 -2.51
CA CYS A 77 7.04 -12.30 -3.26
C CYS A 77 6.52 -13.74 -3.12
N ASN A 78 5.25 -13.89 -2.72
CA ASN A 78 4.54 -15.16 -2.67
C ASN A 78 3.61 -15.38 -3.88
N GLY A 79 3.66 -14.49 -4.89
CA GLY A 79 2.85 -14.57 -6.10
C GLY A 79 1.49 -13.89 -6.02
N GLU A 80 1.15 -13.21 -4.92
CA GLU A 80 -0.16 -12.56 -4.74
C GLU A 80 -0.06 -11.20 -4.01
N ILE A 81 -0.92 -10.26 -4.40
CA ILE A 81 -1.19 -9.02 -3.68
C ILE A 81 -2.59 -9.15 -3.06
N ALA A 82 -2.66 -9.21 -1.73
CA ALA A 82 -3.91 -8.98 -1.01
C ALA A 82 -4.10 -7.46 -0.85
N GLY A 83 -5.22 -6.92 -1.34
CA GLY A 83 -5.56 -5.49 -1.42
C GLY A 83 -5.81 -4.81 -0.06
N SER A 84 -5.01 -5.12 0.95
CA SER A 84 -5.14 -4.57 2.29
C SER A 84 -3.77 -4.34 2.94
N PHE A 85 -3.58 -3.16 3.54
CA PHE A 85 -2.43 -2.88 4.39
C PHE A 85 -2.28 -3.94 5.49
N PHE A 86 -3.41 -4.40 6.02
CA PHE A 86 -3.47 -5.33 7.16
C PHE A 86 -3.22 -6.79 6.77
N ALA A 87 -3.11 -7.10 5.48
CA ALA A 87 -2.70 -8.42 4.99
C ALA A 87 -1.17 -8.56 4.93
N MET A 88 -0.41 -7.47 5.08
CA MET A 88 1.05 -7.55 5.22
C MET A 88 1.44 -8.19 6.55
N ASP A 89 2.63 -8.77 6.62
CA ASP A 89 3.17 -9.26 7.88
C ASP A 89 3.35 -8.11 8.91
N PRO A 90 3.23 -8.36 10.22
CA PRO A 90 3.29 -7.31 11.25
C PRO A 90 4.59 -6.49 11.23
N LYS A 91 5.71 -7.08 10.81
CA LYS A 91 7.00 -6.37 10.74
C LYS A 91 6.97 -5.34 9.60
N ARG A 92 6.44 -5.70 8.44
CA ARG A 92 6.24 -4.79 7.31
C ARG A 92 5.22 -3.71 7.64
N GLN A 93 4.10 -4.06 8.28
CA GLN A 93 3.11 -3.07 8.73
C GLN A 93 3.76 -1.99 9.61
N ARG A 94 4.51 -2.38 10.66
CA ARG A 94 5.22 -1.43 11.53
C ARG A 94 6.22 -0.56 10.78
N ARG A 95 6.96 -1.13 9.82
CA ARG A 95 7.93 -0.40 8.99
C ARG A 95 7.26 0.63 8.09
N TYR A 96 6.06 0.34 7.57
CA TYR A 96 5.36 1.18 6.59
C TYR A 96 4.44 2.20 7.26
N LEU A 97 3.99 1.94 8.48
CA LEU A 97 3.03 2.75 9.22
C LEU A 97 3.34 4.26 9.26
N PRO A 98 4.61 4.72 9.39
CA PRO A 98 4.92 6.15 9.35
C PRO A 98 4.53 6.83 8.03
N TYR A 99 4.56 6.08 6.92
CA TYR A 99 4.31 6.55 5.55
C TYR A 99 2.87 6.28 5.09
N ALA A 100 2.13 5.42 5.79
CA ALA A 100 0.75 5.11 5.47
C ALA A 100 -0.16 6.35 5.62
N PRO A 101 -1.22 6.46 4.82
CA PRO A 101 -2.17 7.56 4.91
C PRO A 101 -2.95 7.52 6.23
N ASP A 102 -3.50 8.67 6.62
CA ASP A 102 -4.11 8.84 7.95
C ASP A 102 -5.21 7.84 8.28
N PHE A 103 -6.04 7.45 7.31
CA PHE A 103 -7.12 6.51 7.55
C PHE A 103 -6.59 5.10 7.91
N ILE A 104 -5.51 4.65 7.25
CA ILE A 104 -4.80 3.41 7.60
C ILE A 104 -4.16 3.55 8.98
N ARG A 105 -3.49 4.67 9.28
CA ARG A 105 -2.87 4.89 10.60
C ARG A 105 -3.88 4.87 11.74
N ARG A 106 -5.05 5.50 11.55
CA ARG A 106 -6.16 5.49 12.52
C ARG A 106 -6.70 4.09 12.75
N GLU A 107 -6.92 3.35 11.66
CA GLU A 107 -7.42 1.98 11.72
C GLU A 107 -6.41 1.02 12.37
N TYR A 108 -5.12 1.16 12.08
CA TYR A 108 -4.06 0.41 12.74
C TYR A 108 -4.11 0.59 14.27
N ARG A 109 -4.17 1.85 14.73
CA ARG A 109 -4.28 2.16 16.17
C ARG A 109 -5.57 1.62 16.79
N ARG A 110 -6.67 1.57 16.03
CA ARG A 110 -7.93 0.98 16.50
C ARG A 110 -7.78 -0.53 16.71
N ARG A 111 -7.24 -1.25 15.73
CA ARG A 111 -7.04 -2.71 15.80
C ARG A 111 -6.09 -3.10 16.94
N GLU A 112 -5.01 -2.35 17.16
CA GLU A 112 -4.09 -2.57 18.28
C GLU A 112 -4.79 -2.40 19.63
N ARG A 113 -5.62 -1.34 19.78
CA ARG A 113 -6.44 -1.17 20.99
C ARG A 113 -7.39 -2.33 21.21
N ASP A 114 -8.13 -2.74 20.17
CA ASP A 114 -9.09 -3.84 20.27
C ASP A 114 -8.41 -5.17 20.62
N GLN A 115 -7.22 -5.43 20.08
CA GLN A 115 -6.42 -6.60 20.44
C GLN A 115 -5.93 -6.53 21.89
N SER A 116 -5.48 -5.36 22.35
CA SER A 116 -5.07 -5.17 23.74
C SER A 116 -6.24 -5.41 24.72
N VAL A 117 -7.44 -4.95 24.39
CA VAL A 117 -8.66 -5.18 25.19
C VAL A 117 -9.00 -6.67 25.22
N ARG A 118 -8.95 -7.36 24.07
CA ARG A 118 -9.22 -8.81 23.99
C ARG A 118 -8.19 -9.65 24.74
N SER A 119 -6.93 -9.22 24.80
CA SER A 119 -5.89 -9.92 25.58
C SER A 119 -6.00 -9.73 27.10
N VAL A 120 -6.84 -8.80 27.56
CA VAL A 120 -7.04 -8.47 28.98
C VAL A 120 -8.33 -9.07 29.53
N GLN A 121 -9.28 -9.48 28.69
CA GLN A 121 -10.49 -10.18 29.11
C GLN A 121 -10.23 -11.70 29.22
N PRO A 122 -10.48 -12.33 30.39
CA PRO A 122 -10.33 -13.77 30.59
C PRO A 122 -11.39 -14.60 29.85
#